data_AF-A0A1I1IM48-F1
#
_entry.id   AF-A0A1I1IM48-F1
#
_cell.length_a   1.000
_cell.length_b   1.000
_cell.length_c   1.000
_cell.angle_alpha   90.00
_cell.angle_beta   90.00
_cell.angle_gamma   90.00
#
_symmetry.space_group_name_H-M   'P 1'
#
loop_
_entity.id
_entity.type
_entity.pdbx_description
1 polymer ?
#
loop_
_entity_poly.entity_id
_entity_poly.type
_entity_poly.pdbx_seq_one_letter_code
_entity_poly.pdbx_strand_id
1 'polypeptide(L)'
;TCAAFLVRAIDYFAAHGIARIERLMTDNAWAYRWSLRAVCAEHGIQQKFIKPHCPWQNGKVERLNRTLATEWAYRQVFTSNADRAAALAPWLEHYNTERRHSALGGRPPISRLSPT
;
A
#
# COMPACT_ATOMS: atom_id res chain seq x y z
N THR A 1 5.07 -8.70 -11.02
CA THR A 1 6.16 -7.70 -10.97
C THR A 1 5.69 -6.46 -10.25
N CYS A 2 6.58 -5.56 -9.81
CA CYS A 2 6.18 -4.29 -9.20
C CYS A 2 5.39 -3.40 -10.18
N ALA A 3 5.74 -3.44 -11.48
CA ALA A 3 4.96 -2.80 -12.55
C ALA A 3 3.49 -3.25 -12.55
N ALA A 4 3.26 -4.57 -12.63
CA ALA A 4 1.91 -5.13 -12.65
C ALA A 4 1.13 -4.81 -11.36
N PHE A 5 1.83 -4.71 -10.22
CA PHE A 5 1.21 -4.26 -8.97
C PHE A 5 0.78 -2.79 -9.06
N LEU A 6 1.65 -1.90 -9.57
CA LEU A 6 1.32 -0.49 -9.73
C LEU A 6 0.13 -0.28 -10.68
N VAL A 7 0.05 -1.02 -11.79
CA VAL A 7 -1.10 -0.97 -12.70
C VAL A 7 -2.40 -1.31 -11.97
N ARG A 8 -2.45 -2.44 -11.25
CA ARG A 8 -3.64 -2.81 -10.46
C ARG A 8 -3.98 -1.78 -9.39
N ALA A 9 -2.98 -1.14 -8.78
CA ALA A 9 -3.21 -0.08 -7.81
C ALA A 9 -3.79 1.17 -8.47
N ILE A 10 -3.31 1.57 -9.65
CA ILE A 10 -3.87 2.67 -10.44
C ILE A 10 -5.35 2.40 -10.74
N ASP A 11 -5.67 1.21 -11.26
CA ASP A 11 -7.05 0.81 -11.58
C ASP A 11 -7.95 0.83 -10.33
N TYR A 12 -7.44 0.31 -9.22
CA TYR A 12 -8.14 0.32 -7.94
C TYR A 12 -8.46 1.74 -7.48
N PHE A 13 -7.48 2.65 -7.49
CA PHE A 13 -7.68 4.04 -7.07
C PHE A 13 -8.63 4.80 -8.01
N ALA A 14 -8.53 4.56 -9.32
CA ALA A 14 -9.45 5.13 -10.30
C ALA A 14 -10.90 4.70 -10.05
N ALA A 15 -11.14 3.42 -9.73
CA ALA A 15 -12.46 2.92 -9.37
C ALA A 15 -13.04 3.56 -8.09
N HIS A 16 -12.19 4.15 -7.23
CA HIS A 16 -12.58 4.86 -6.01
C HIS A 16 -12.56 6.39 -6.17
N GLY A 17 -12.59 6.90 -7.41
CA GLY A 17 -12.66 8.34 -7.71
C GLY A 17 -11.31 9.06 -7.69
N ILE A 18 -10.21 8.36 -7.43
CA ILE A 18 -8.85 8.94 -7.48
C ILE A 18 -8.31 8.72 -8.90
N ALA A 19 -8.72 9.61 -9.81
CA ALA A 19 -8.39 9.49 -11.23
C ALA A 19 -6.92 9.75 -11.57
N ARG A 20 -6.15 10.34 -10.64
CA ARG A 20 -4.74 10.69 -10.88
C ARG A 20 -3.88 10.45 -9.64
N ILE A 21 -2.76 9.75 -9.85
CA ILE A 21 -1.67 9.66 -8.89
C ILE A 21 -0.57 10.62 -9.35
N GLU A 22 -0.22 11.61 -8.54
CA GLU A 22 0.80 12.59 -8.91
C GLU A 22 2.22 12.06 -8.71
N ARG A 23 2.42 11.33 -7.60
CA ARG A 23 3.74 10.95 -7.11
C ARG A 23 3.71 9.57 -6.47
N LEU A 24 4.75 8.78 -6.75
CA LEU A 24 4.98 7.48 -6.13
C LEU A 24 6.31 7.51 -5.38
N MET A 25 6.29 7.27 -4.07
CA MET A 25 7.49 7.25 -3.23
C MET A 25 7.91 5.81 -2.93
N THR A 26 9.17 5.46 -3.22
CA THR A 26 9.74 4.12 -2.92
C THR A 26 11.10 4.23 -2.24
N ASP A 27 11.58 3.12 -1.66
CA ASP A 27 12.99 3.00 -1.30
C ASP A 27 13.89 2.92 -2.55
N ASN A 28 15.21 2.85 -2.34
CA ASN A 28 16.22 2.85 -3.40
C ASN A 28 16.49 1.45 -3.98
N ALA A 29 15.65 0.44 -3.72
CA ALA A 29 15.87 -0.90 -4.26
C ALA A 29 15.87 -0.89 -5.80
N TRP A 30 16.81 -1.65 -6.38
CA TRP A 30 16.99 -1.78 -7.83
C TRP A 30 15.71 -2.19 -8.55
N ALA A 31 14.91 -3.08 -7.95
CA ALA A 31 13.64 -3.53 -8.50
C ALA A 31 12.69 -2.35 -8.76
N TYR A 32 12.53 -1.43 -7.81
CA TYR A 32 11.62 -0.29 -7.95
C TYR A 32 12.14 0.74 -8.95
N ARG A 33 13.45 0.95 -9.00
CA ARG A 33 14.05 1.93 -9.91
C ARG A 33 13.78 1.61 -11.38
N TRP A 34 13.87 0.33 -11.75
CA TRP A 34 13.78 -0.07 -13.15
C TRP A 34 12.39 -0.55 -13.54
N SER A 35 11.74 -1.36 -12.71
CA SER A 35 10.47 -1.97 -13.09
C SER A 35 9.29 -0.98 -13.08
N LEU A 36 9.34 0.09 -12.29
CA LEU A 36 8.23 1.06 -12.20
C LEU A 36 8.35 2.20 -13.21
N ARG A 37 9.54 2.44 -13.76
CA ARG A 37 9.85 3.62 -14.58
C ARG A 37 8.90 3.77 -15.78
N ALA A 38 8.63 2.69 -16.51
CA ALA A 38 7.77 2.72 -17.68
C ALA A 38 6.32 3.08 -17.33
N VAL A 39 5.74 2.38 -16.35
CA VAL A 39 4.37 2.64 -15.87
C VAL A 39 4.24 4.06 -15.30
N CYS A 40 5.23 4.51 -14.52
CA CYS A 40 5.23 5.88 -14.00
C CYS A 40 5.24 6.92 -15.13
N ALA A 41 6.04 6.72 -16.18
CA ALA A 41 6.09 7.63 -17.31
C ALA A 41 4.77 7.65 -18.11
N GLU A 42 4.18 6.48 -18.36
CA GLU A 42 2.91 6.32 -19.09
C GLU A 42 1.75 7.04 -18.40
N HIS A 43 1.68 6.96 -17.07
CA HIS A 43 0.61 7.58 -16.28
C HIS A 43 0.95 9.00 -15.77
N GLY A 44 2.09 9.58 -16.16
CA GLY A 44 2.52 10.90 -15.70
C GLY A 44 2.79 11.00 -14.19
N ILE A 45 3.17 9.88 -13.56
CA ILE A 45 3.49 9.77 -12.13
C ILE A 45 4.96 10.13 -11.91
N GLN A 46 5.23 11.09 -11.04
CA GLN A 46 6.60 11.39 -10.64
C GLN A 46 7.10 10.38 -9.60
N GLN A 47 8.05 9.53 -9.99
CA GLN A 47 8.74 8.64 -9.06
C GLN A 47 9.66 9.44 -8.12
N LYS A 48 9.53 9.23 -6.82
CA LYS A 48 10.35 9.83 -5.75
C LYS A 48 11.04 8.70 -4.99
N PHE A 49 12.33 8.89 -4.72
CA PHE A 49 13.10 7.97 -3.88
C PHE A 49 13.32 8.60 -2.51
N ILE A 50 13.31 7.77 -1.47
CA ILE A 50 13.76 8.21 -0.15
C ILE A 50 15.23 8.67 -0.21
N LYS A 51 15.60 9.62 0.63
CA LYS A 51 16.99 10.08 0.75
C LYS A 51 17.88 8.89 1.20
N PRO A 52 19.07 8.71 0.61
CA PRO A 52 20.01 7.70 1.06
C PRO A 52 20.27 7.81 2.56
N HIS A 53 20.31 6.66 3.24
CA HIS A 53 20.48 6.57 4.71
C HIS A 53 19.37 7.25 5.53
N CYS A 54 18.17 7.43 4.96
CA CYS A 54 17.01 7.99 5.66
C CYS A 54 15.83 7.00 5.77
N PRO A 55 16.00 5.84 6.43
CA PRO A 55 14.97 4.79 6.49
C PRO A 55 13.68 5.26 7.18
N TRP A 56 13.75 6.25 8.08
CA TRP A 56 12.56 6.81 8.74
C TRP A 56 11.53 7.38 7.76
N GLN A 57 11.92 7.76 6.55
CA GLN A 57 11.00 8.20 5.50
C GLN A 57 10.08 7.07 5.00
N ASN A 58 10.51 5.81 5.17
CA ASN A 58 9.74 4.62 4.85
C ASN A 58 8.92 4.10 6.05
N GLY A 59 8.99 4.77 7.21
CA GLY A 59 8.43 4.29 8.47
C GLY A 59 6.93 4.01 8.43
N LYS A 60 6.17 4.69 7.54
CA LYS A 60 4.73 4.41 7.33
C LYS A 60 4.49 3.01 6.75
N VAL A 61 5.26 2.65 5.72
CA VAL A 61 5.17 1.34 5.06
C VAL A 61 5.68 0.26 6.00
N GLU A 62 6.77 0.50 6.71
CA GLU A 62 7.31 -0.44 7.70
C GLU A 62 6.35 -0.68 8.86
N ARG A 63 5.66 0.36 9.34
CA ARG A 63 4.62 0.24 10.36
C ARG A 63 3.45 -0.62 9.86
N LEU A 64 2.99 -0.38 8.62
CA LEU A 64 1.93 -1.17 7.99
C LEU A 64 2.35 -2.63 7.82
N ASN A 65 3.55 -2.90 7.31
CA ASN A 65 4.07 -4.25 7.12
C ASN A 65 4.14 -5.04 8.43
N ARG A 66 4.54 -4.38 9.52
CA ARG A 66 4.52 -4.98 10.86
C ARG A 66 3.10 -5.32 11.31
N THR A 67 2.15 -4.42 11.09
CA THR A 67 0.74 -4.67 11.41
C THR A 67 0.15 -5.81 10.57
N LEU A 68 0.43 -5.84 9.27
CA LEU A 68 0.09 -6.96 8.37
C LEU A 68 0.66 -8.29 8.87
N ALA A 69 1.93 -8.30 9.28
CA ALA A 69 2.56 -9.50 9.80
C ALA A 69 1.83 -10.01 11.06
N THR A 70 1.60 -9.12 12.04
CA THR A 70 0.98 -9.49 13.31
C THR A 70 -0.51 -9.84 13.19
N GLU A 71 -1.28 -9.08 12.40
CA GLU A 71 -2.75 -9.14 12.41
C GLU A 71 -3.34 -9.94 11.23
N TRP A 72 -2.55 -10.21 10.18
CA TRP A 72 -2.98 -11.03 9.05
C TRP A 72 -2.12 -12.28 8.91
N ALA A 73 -0.81 -12.12 8.69
CA ALA A 73 0.05 -13.24 8.30
C ALA A 73 0.22 -14.28 9.42
N TYR A 74 0.37 -13.82 10.67
CA TYR A 74 0.62 -14.67 11.84
C TYR A 74 -0.56 -14.73 12.82
N ARG A 75 -1.71 -14.15 12.44
CA ARG A 75 -2.92 -14.18 13.29
C ARG A 75 -3.48 -15.60 13.44
N GLN A 76 -3.30 -16.45 12.43
CA GLN A 76 -3.76 -17.84 12.43
C GLN A 76 -2.80 -18.70 11.60
N VAL A 77 -2.88 -20.02 11.81
CA VAL A 77 -2.17 -20.99 10.98
C VAL A 77 -2.92 -21.17 9.66
N PHE A 78 -2.23 -20.98 8.54
CA PHE A 78 -2.75 -21.27 7.22
C PHE A 78 -2.18 -22.60 6.73
N THR A 79 -3.05 -23.49 6.22
CA THR A 79 -2.66 -24.78 5.66
C THR A 79 -2.31 -24.68 4.17
N SER A 80 -2.68 -23.59 3.49
CA SER A 80 -2.30 -23.32 2.10
C SER A 80 -1.99 -21.84 1.83
N ASN A 81 -1.19 -21.58 0.80
CA ASN A 81 -0.95 -20.21 0.32
C ASN A 81 -2.19 -19.59 -0.32
N ALA A 82 -3.10 -20.40 -0.87
CA ALA A 82 -4.35 -19.94 -1.46
C ALA A 82 -5.27 -19.34 -0.38
N ASP A 83 -5.42 -20.04 0.75
CA ASP A 83 -6.22 -19.55 1.89
C ASP A 83 -5.59 -18.29 2.49
N ARG A 84 -4.25 -18.25 2.61
CA ARG A 84 -3.54 -17.06 3.09
C ARG A 84 -3.77 -15.86 2.17
N ALA A 85 -3.73 -16.06 0.85
CA ALA A 85 -3.98 -15.01 -0.13
C ALA A 85 -5.44 -14.54 -0.11
N ALA A 86 -6.40 -15.48 -0.04
CA ALA A 86 -7.82 -15.17 0.03
C ALA A 86 -8.17 -14.38 1.30
N ALA A 87 -7.49 -14.64 2.42
CA ALA A 87 -7.69 -13.91 3.67
C ALA A 87 -7.17 -12.46 3.65
N LEU A 88 -6.32 -12.08 2.69
CA LEU A 88 -5.74 -10.73 2.65
C LEU A 88 -6.75 -9.66 2.28
N ALA A 89 -7.60 -9.89 1.28
CA ALA A 89 -8.56 -8.89 0.82
C ALA A 89 -9.60 -8.52 1.91
N PRO A 90 -10.25 -9.49 2.60
CA PRO A 90 -11.15 -9.17 3.72
C PRO A 90 -10.42 -8.45 4.87
N TRP A 91 -9.16 -8.79 5.14
CA TRP A 91 -8.38 -8.11 6.17
C TRP A 91 -8.07 -6.65 5.78
N LEU A 92 -7.73 -6.39 4.52
CA LEU A 92 -7.48 -5.03 4.02
C LEU A 92 -8.73 -4.16 4.07
N GLU A 93 -9.89 -4.72 3.75
CA GLU A 93 -11.18 -4.04 3.88
C GLU A 93 -11.40 -3.63 5.34
N HIS A 94 -11.39 -4.59 6.26
CA HIS A 94 -11.53 -4.33 7.69
C HIS A 94 -10.50 -3.30 8.20
N TYR A 95 -9.23 -3.42 7.80
CA TYR A 95 -8.17 -2.49 8.20
C TYR A 95 -8.49 -1.05 7.78
N ASN A 96 -8.98 -0.84 6.56
CA ASN A 96 -9.21 0.49 6.01
C ASN A 96 -10.55 1.10 6.42
N THR A 97 -11.60 0.30 6.61
CA THR A 97 -12.97 0.79 6.79
C THR A 97 -13.54 0.61 8.20
N GLU A 98 -12.98 -0.28 9.03
CA GLU A 98 -13.55 -0.60 10.34
C GLU A 98 -12.56 -0.54 11.51
N ARG A 99 -11.30 -0.94 11.29
CA ARG A 99 -10.28 -1.06 12.34
C ARG A 99 -10.08 0.27 13.03
N ARG A 100 -10.11 0.28 14.36
CA ARG A 100 -9.91 1.49 15.16
C ARG A 100 -8.43 1.84 15.27
N HIS A 101 -8.08 3.09 14.99
CA HIS A 101 -6.72 3.60 15.16
C HIS A 101 -6.67 4.66 16.26
N SER A 102 -5.85 4.46 17.30
CA SER A 102 -5.69 5.43 18.38
C SER A 102 -5.20 6.80 17.89
N ALA A 103 -4.28 6.81 16.93
CA ALA A 103 -3.80 8.02 16.26
C ALA A 103 -4.88 8.75 15.43
N LEU A 104 -6.06 8.13 15.24
CA LEU A 104 -7.23 8.68 14.55
C LEU A 104 -8.41 8.91 15.51
N GLY A 105 -8.18 8.93 16.83
CA GLY A 105 -9.25 9.06 17.81
C GLY A 105 -10.23 7.88 17.79
N GLY A 106 -9.73 6.68 17.45
CA GLY A 106 -10.54 5.46 17.34
C GLY A 106 -11.27 5.29 16.00
N ARG A 107 -11.08 6.19 15.03
CA ARG A 107 -11.68 6.08 13.69
C ARG A 107 -10.84 5.21 12.74
N PRO A 108 -11.44 4.66 11.68
CA PRO A 108 -10.73 3.89 10.65
C PRO A 108 -9.96 4.79 9.68
N PRO A 109 -8.93 4.26 8.98
CA PRO A 109 -8.13 5.02 8.01
C PRO A 109 -8.94 5.76 6.95
N ILE A 110 -10.03 5.18 6.44
CA ILE A 110 -10.89 5.81 5.44
C ILE A 110 -11.46 7.15 5.90
N SER A 111 -11.61 7.37 7.22
CA SER A 111 -12.12 8.62 7.77
C SER A 111 -11.19 9.82 7.55
N ARG A 112 -9.96 9.60 7.07
CA ARG A 112 -8.99 10.65 6.71
C ARG A 112 -9.10 11.09 5.26
N LEU A 113 -9.82 10.35 4.42
CA LEU A 113 -10.00 10.69 3.02
C LEU A 113 -11.15 11.69 2.90
N SER A 114 -10.90 12.80 2.22
CA SER A 114 -11.95 13.74 1.84
C SER A 114 -12.68 13.16 0.61
N PRO A 115 -14.02 13.22 0.55
CA PRO A 115 -14.72 13.02 -0.71
C PRO A 115 -14.19 14.06 -1.70
N THR A 116 -13.79 13.60 -2.88
CA THR A 116 -13.42 14.49 -4.00
C THR A 116 -14.67 15.05 -4.64
#